data_AF-A0A2E1A0S0-F1
#
_entry.id   AF-A0A2E1A0S0-F1
#
_cell.length_a   1.000
_cell.length_b   1.000
_cell.length_c   1.000
_cell.angle_alpha   90.00
_cell.angle_beta   90.00
_cell.angle_gamma   90.00
#
_symmetry.space_group_name_H-M   'P 1'
#
loop_
_entity.id
_entity.type
_entity.pdbx_description
1 polymer ?
#
loop_
_entity_poly.entity_id
_entity_poly.type
_entity_poly.pdbx_seq_one_letter_code
_entity_poly.pdbx_strand_id
1 'polypeptide(L)'
;MAAEYLPLSKLISSGREPTTPAAIFGEQSFSWLQFTRHVAALAEQIRTRGAGRWLLHTENSYAFAVGLFGLWHADSIAVLPPNTGKQTLEELGVETQGVISDHLTNPGNRLVLDPLEAPATKLLPGGILERNSFKLELYTSGSTGERKAIKKTLGNLEDELDGLQWLWGPMLGDAEIFSTVSHQHIYGLLFRVLWPLSANRVFRGDAYISPSRLLAEMRTDRQACLVSGPAHLKRMPELVDLAELGLRCQVIFSSGGPLSAATSHVFSKNALLTPFELFGSTETGGIAWRQQTLGAEALWKPFRNVEIRAKPPEGFLQVRSPFLGESDPEGWFTTGDLIESTPCGGFIHQGRGDQIIKVEEKRLSLPDMEAKLEAHPWVETAKVFLKEDPPFLRRRPPLVAVLVLNSAGRTSQVENTDLAVIRKLKQALSEAFDPVLFPRLWKFVETLPTDPQGKITVAILRSLVGPPAPVRVPQVLEKTSHEEEGSTVLSLKFHVPENLLCCDGHFKDYPVVPGVAQVHWAADYIGDLVRHSVALTAIESLKFYNPLLPGQNCLLELQHTSGTQKINFRFYAEQHKITSGRFVINSAPVTASG
;
A
#
# COMPACT_ATOMS: atom_id res chain seq x y z
N MET A 1 -42.34 8.98 -4.15
CA MET A 1 -42.55 7.64 -3.57
C MET A 1 -41.18 7.06 -3.28
N ALA A 2 -40.94 6.56 -2.06
CA ALA A 2 -39.64 6.00 -1.71
C ALA A 2 -39.30 4.87 -2.69
N ALA A 3 -38.08 4.88 -3.20
CA ALA A 3 -37.52 3.79 -3.99
C ALA A 3 -37.69 2.46 -3.23
N GLU A 4 -38.36 1.47 -3.85
CA GLU A 4 -38.61 0.19 -3.22
C GLU A 4 -37.29 -0.58 -3.04
N TYR A 5 -36.93 -0.83 -1.78
CA TYR A 5 -35.76 -1.61 -1.43
C TYR A 5 -36.02 -3.10 -1.64
N LEU A 6 -35.13 -3.78 -2.35
CA LEU A 6 -35.19 -5.22 -2.62
C LEU A 6 -33.90 -5.90 -2.14
N PRO A 7 -34.00 -6.98 -1.33
CA PRO A 7 -32.85 -7.75 -0.91
C PRO A 7 -32.14 -8.38 -2.11
N LEU A 8 -30.82 -8.56 -2.03
CA LEU A 8 -30.00 -9.11 -3.13
C LEU A 8 -30.53 -10.45 -3.63
N SER A 9 -30.95 -11.32 -2.70
CA SER A 9 -31.51 -12.65 -3.00
C SER A 9 -32.76 -12.63 -3.88
N LYS A 10 -33.53 -11.55 -3.84
CA LYS A 10 -34.79 -11.38 -4.60
C LYS A 10 -34.70 -10.30 -5.67
N LEU A 11 -33.57 -9.64 -5.82
CA LEU A 11 -33.44 -8.44 -6.64
C LEU A 11 -33.87 -8.70 -8.10
N ILE A 12 -33.40 -9.78 -8.72
CA ILE A 12 -33.77 -10.13 -10.09
C ILE A 12 -35.15 -10.78 -10.19
N SER A 13 -35.56 -11.58 -9.19
CA SER A 13 -36.83 -12.31 -9.22
C SER A 13 -38.05 -11.44 -8.96
N SER A 14 -37.96 -10.49 -8.02
CA SER A 14 -38.98 -9.47 -7.80
C SER A 14 -38.98 -8.42 -8.92
N GLY A 15 -37.79 -8.10 -9.44
CA GLY A 15 -37.62 -7.18 -10.56
C GLY A 15 -37.99 -5.73 -10.26
N ARG A 16 -37.87 -4.88 -11.26
CA ARG A 16 -38.25 -3.46 -11.26
C ARG A 16 -38.90 -3.14 -12.61
N GLU A 17 -39.52 -1.97 -12.72
CA GLU A 17 -40.05 -1.49 -14.00
C GLU A 17 -38.94 -1.48 -15.07
N PRO A 18 -39.18 -2.04 -16.27
CA PRO A 18 -38.15 -2.26 -17.30
C PRO A 18 -37.32 -1.01 -17.66
N THR A 19 -37.95 0.17 -17.62
CA THR A 19 -37.35 1.46 -17.97
C THR A 19 -36.61 2.13 -16.81
N THR A 20 -36.66 1.56 -15.60
CA THR A 20 -35.97 2.11 -14.43
C THR A 20 -34.48 2.16 -14.69
N PRO A 21 -33.81 3.32 -14.53
CA PRO A 21 -32.37 3.39 -14.68
C PRO A 21 -31.67 2.66 -13.54
N ALA A 22 -30.73 1.77 -13.88
CA ALA A 22 -29.91 1.03 -12.91
C ALA A 22 -28.53 1.68 -12.73
N ALA A 23 -27.90 2.09 -13.83
CA ALA A 23 -26.57 2.69 -13.82
C ALA A 23 -26.38 3.65 -15.00
N ILE A 24 -25.40 4.55 -14.88
CA ILE A 24 -24.93 5.39 -16.00
C ILE A 24 -23.42 5.25 -16.14
N PHE A 25 -22.91 5.01 -17.33
CA PHE A 25 -21.47 4.97 -17.63
C PHE A 25 -21.18 5.90 -18.80
N GLY A 26 -20.31 6.88 -18.59
CA GLY A 26 -20.17 8.02 -19.50
C GLY A 26 -21.51 8.74 -19.67
N GLU A 27 -21.99 8.81 -20.92
CA GLU A 27 -23.30 9.38 -21.26
C GLU A 27 -24.40 8.31 -21.40
N GLN A 28 -24.04 7.02 -21.34
CA GLN A 28 -24.98 5.93 -21.57
C GLN A 28 -25.69 5.53 -20.27
N SER A 29 -27.02 5.64 -20.27
CA SER A 29 -27.88 5.10 -19.21
C SER A 29 -28.26 3.64 -19.51
N PHE A 30 -28.12 2.78 -18.50
CA PHE A 30 -28.53 1.38 -18.56
C PHE A 30 -29.81 1.18 -17.74
N SER A 31 -30.84 0.70 -18.41
CA SER A 31 -32.13 0.35 -17.80
C SER A 31 -32.10 -1.00 -17.08
N TRP A 32 -33.08 -1.23 -16.20
CA TRP A 32 -33.29 -2.50 -15.52
C TRP A 32 -33.46 -3.68 -16.49
N LEU A 33 -34.14 -3.45 -17.62
CA LEU A 33 -34.27 -4.47 -18.67
C LEU A 33 -32.92 -4.82 -19.31
N GLN A 34 -32.06 -3.83 -19.56
CA GLN A 34 -30.72 -4.08 -20.09
C GLN A 34 -29.87 -4.83 -19.07
N PHE A 35 -29.92 -4.42 -17.80
CA PHE A 35 -29.20 -5.09 -16.72
C PHE A 35 -29.58 -6.57 -16.62
N THR A 36 -30.87 -6.88 -16.50
CA THR A 36 -31.35 -8.26 -16.39
C THR A 36 -31.05 -9.11 -17.62
N ARG A 37 -31.06 -8.53 -18.83
CA ARG A 37 -30.66 -9.24 -20.06
C ARG A 37 -29.16 -9.54 -20.13
N HIS A 38 -28.31 -8.59 -19.73
CA HIS A 38 -26.86 -8.85 -19.68
C HIS A 38 -26.54 -9.91 -18.63
N VAL A 39 -27.16 -9.84 -17.45
CA VAL A 39 -26.99 -10.86 -16.41
C VAL A 39 -27.44 -12.23 -16.92
N ALA A 40 -28.58 -12.30 -17.62
CA ALA A 40 -29.07 -13.54 -18.21
C ALA A 40 -28.11 -14.14 -19.24
N ALA A 41 -27.57 -13.29 -20.12
CA ALA A 41 -26.61 -13.70 -21.14
C ALA A 41 -25.36 -14.29 -20.52
N LEU A 42 -24.76 -13.56 -19.57
CA LEU A 42 -23.53 -13.99 -18.94
C LEU A 42 -23.76 -15.26 -18.10
N ALA A 43 -24.85 -15.34 -17.35
CA ALA A 43 -25.17 -16.52 -16.56
C ALA A 43 -25.30 -17.78 -17.45
N GLU A 44 -25.90 -17.66 -18.62
CA GLU A 44 -26.01 -18.77 -19.57
C GLU A 44 -24.65 -19.18 -20.14
N GLN A 45 -23.80 -18.20 -20.49
CA GLN A 45 -22.44 -18.48 -20.93
C GLN A 45 -21.61 -19.19 -19.85
N ILE A 46 -21.80 -18.86 -18.58
CA ILE A 46 -21.13 -19.54 -17.47
C ILE A 46 -21.69 -20.95 -17.27
N ARG A 47 -23.03 -21.12 -17.25
CA ARG A 47 -23.67 -22.44 -17.07
C ARG A 47 -23.25 -23.46 -18.11
N THR A 48 -23.17 -23.04 -19.38
CA THR A 48 -22.71 -23.92 -20.48
C THR A 48 -21.28 -24.42 -20.31
N ARG A 49 -20.48 -23.73 -19.49
CA ARG A 49 -19.10 -24.09 -19.16
C ARG A 49 -18.95 -24.80 -17.82
N GLY A 50 -20.00 -24.80 -17.00
CA GLY A 50 -20.03 -25.37 -15.65
C GLY A 50 -19.82 -24.33 -14.55
N ALA A 51 -20.50 -24.54 -13.42
CA ALA A 51 -20.35 -23.69 -12.24
C ALA A 51 -18.96 -23.83 -11.63
N GLY A 52 -18.41 -22.73 -11.11
CA GLY A 52 -17.07 -22.72 -10.52
C GLY A 52 -16.65 -21.39 -9.94
N ARG A 53 -15.34 -21.23 -9.72
CA ARG A 53 -14.72 -19.98 -9.26
C ARG A 53 -14.25 -19.18 -10.46
N TRP A 54 -14.60 -17.90 -10.51
CA TRP A 54 -14.24 -17.00 -11.61
C TRP A 54 -13.62 -15.72 -11.08
N LEU A 55 -12.51 -15.31 -11.67
CA LEU A 55 -11.92 -14.01 -11.39
C LEU A 55 -12.81 -12.93 -11.99
N LEU A 56 -13.30 -11.98 -11.19
CA LEU A 56 -14.11 -10.86 -11.66
C LEU A 56 -13.28 -9.57 -11.60
N HIS A 57 -12.88 -9.07 -12.76
CA HIS A 57 -12.10 -7.84 -12.86
C HIS A 57 -12.52 -6.95 -14.04
N THR A 58 -13.22 -5.85 -13.73
CA THR A 58 -13.66 -4.87 -14.72
C THR A 58 -13.26 -3.45 -14.34
N GLU A 59 -13.20 -2.56 -15.33
CA GLU A 59 -13.05 -1.11 -15.13
C GLU A 59 -14.41 -0.42 -14.96
N ASN A 60 -15.42 -0.86 -15.71
CA ASN A 60 -16.79 -0.36 -15.63
C ASN A 60 -17.55 -1.05 -14.48
N SER A 61 -18.12 -0.27 -13.55
CA SER A 61 -18.91 -0.83 -12.44
C SER A 61 -20.27 -1.40 -12.86
N TYR A 62 -20.83 -0.97 -13.99
CA TYR A 62 -22.02 -1.62 -14.55
C TYR A 62 -21.67 -3.01 -15.08
N ALA A 63 -20.58 -3.13 -15.86
CA ALA A 63 -20.06 -4.44 -16.30
C ALA A 63 -19.70 -5.33 -15.10
N PHE A 64 -19.13 -4.73 -14.04
CA PHE A 64 -18.87 -5.42 -12.77
C PHE A 64 -20.15 -6.01 -12.16
N ALA A 65 -21.20 -5.20 -12.06
CA ALA A 65 -22.48 -5.61 -11.49
C ALA A 65 -23.09 -6.76 -12.30
N VAL A 66 -23.08 -6.64 -13.64
CA VAL A 66 -23.51 -7.72 -14.53
C VAL A 66 -22.68 -8.99 -14.30
N GLY A 67 -21.36 -8.85 -14.20
CA GLY A 67 -20.42 -9.93 -13.90
C GLY A 67 -20.77 -10.67 -12.62
N LEU A 68 -20.98 -9.93 -11.54
CA LEU A 68 -21.26 -10.45 -10.21
C LEU A 68 -22.59 -11.22 -10.16
N PHE A 69 -23.68 -10.61 -10.64
CA PHE A 69 -24.98 -11.27 -10.66
C PHE A 69 -25.02 -12.42 -11.68
N GLY A 70 -24.31 -12.32 -12.80
CA GLY A 70 -24.22 -13.38 -13.80
C GLY A 70 -23.58 -14.64 -13.20
N LEU A 71 -22.50 -14.47 -12.44
CA LEU A 71 -21.88 -15.54 -11.67
C LEU A 71 -22.83 -16.12 -10.63
N TRP A 72 -23.49 -15.29 -9.82
CA TRP A 72 -24.38 -15.77 -8.78
C TRP A 72 -25.57 -16.57 -9.33
N HIS A 73 -26.18 -16.11 -10.43
CA HIS A 73 -27.28 -16.80 -11.11
C HIS A 73 -26.83 -18.00 -11.96
N ALA A 74 -25.52 -18.17 -12.17
CA ALA A 74 -24.91 -19.39 -12.73
C ALA A 74 -24.37 -20.33 -11.64
N ASP A 75 -24.76 -20.11 -10.38
CA ASP A 75 -24.31 -20.83 -9.20
C ASP A 75 -22.78 -20.86 -9.02
N SER A 76 -22.11 -19.79 -9.43
CA SER A 76 -20.66 -19.63 -9.39
C SER A 76 -20.20 -18.63 -8.33
N ILE A 77 -18.94 -18.72 -7.96
CA ILE A 77 -18.28 -17.88 -6.96
C ILE A 77 -17.51 -16.77 -7.68
N ALA A 78 -17.77 -15.51 -7.31
CA ALA A 78 -16.97 -14.38 -7.75
C ALA A 78 -15.71 -14.24 -6.89
N VAL A 79 -14.54 -14.20 -7.53
CA VAL A 79 -13.25 -13.99 -6.88
C VAL A 79 -12.76 -12.59 -7.21
N LEU A 80 -12.57 -11.76 -6.17
CA LEU A 80 -12.05 -10.40 -6.30
C LEU A 80 -10.57 -10.33 -5.90
N PRO A 81 -9.69 -9.82 -6.78
CA PRO A 81 -8.27 -9.76 -6.51
C PRO A 81 -7.92 -8.66 -5.50
N PRO A 82 -6.80 -8.78 -4.75
CA PRO A 82 -6.39 -7.80 -3.74
C PRO A 82 -5.88 -6.51 -4.36
N ASN A 83 -5.47 -6.53 -5.63
CA ASN A 83 -5.02 -5.37 -6.39
C ASN A 83 -5.18 -5.67 -7.89
N THR A 84 -5.00 -4.66 -8.72
CA THR A 84 -5.13 -4.73 -10.19
C THR A 84 -3.79 -5.01 -10.90
N GLY A 85 -2.75 -5.37 -10.15
CA GLY A 85 -1.43 -5.65 -10.70
C GLY A 85 -1.46 -6.90 -11.58
N LYS A 86 -0.87 -6.80 -12.78
CA LYS A 86 -0.86 -7.87 -13.78
C LYS A 86 -0.43 -9.22 -13.20
N GLN A 87 0.64 -9.24 -12.41
CA GLN A 87 1.12 -10.46 -11.75
C GLN A 87 0.10 -11.06 -10.76
N THR A 88 -0.61 -10.23 -10.00
CA THR A 88 -1.64 -10.70 -9.06
C THR A 88 -2.83 -11.32 -9.81
N LEU A 89 -3.24 -10.73 -10.93
CA LEU A 89 -4.31 -11.27 -11.78
C LEU A 89 -3.89 -12.58 -12.47
N GLU A 90 -2.63 -12.68 -12.90
CA GLU A 90 -2.07 -13.91 -13.46
C GLU A 90 -2.02 -15.04 -12.44
N GLU A 91 -1.49 -14.79 -11.25
CA GLU A 91 -1.40 -15.77 -10.14
C GLU A 91 -2.79 -16.23 -9.69
N LEU A 92 -3.70 -15.31 -9.36
CA LEU A 92 -5.03 -15.68 -8.86
C LEU A 92 -5.87 -16.39 -9.89
N GLY A 93 -5.75 -16.00 -11.16
CA GLY A 93 -6.55 -16.68 -12.17
C GLY A 93 -6.08 -18.12 -12.43
N VAL A 94 -4.92 -18.59 -11.92
CA VAL A 94 -4.51 -20.02 -12.06
C VAL A 94 -5.50 -20.92 -11.33
N GLU A 95 -6.09 -20.42 -10.25
CA GLU A 95 -7.02 -21.16 -9.41
C GLU A 95 -8.49 -21.01 -9.83
N THR A 96 -8.75 -20.26 -10.91
CA THR A 96 -10.11 -19.95 -11.40
C THR A 96 -10.37 -20.56 -12.77
N GLN A 97 -11.63 -20.85 -13.06
CA GLN A 97 -12.08 -21.44 -14.33
C GLN A 97 -11.95 -20.48 -15.52
N GLY A 98 -12.00 -19.17 -15.25
CA GLY A 98 -11.88 -18.12 -16.26
C GLY A 98 -11.96 -16.74 -15.64
N VAL A 99 -11.92 -15.72 -16.49
CA VAL A 99 -11.95 -14.31 -16.09
C VAL A 99 -13.18 -13.63 -16.67
N ILE A 100 -13.88 -12.86 -15.85
CA ILE A 100 -14.96 -11.97 -16.26
C ILE A 100 -14.38 -10.55 -16.31
N SER A 101 -14.27 -9.97 -17.51
CA SER A 101 -13.60 -8.67 -17.70
C SER A 101 -14.07 -7.93 -18.96
N ASP A 102 -14.13 -6.61 -18.88
CA ASP A 102 -14.47 -5.68 -19.97
C ASP A 102 -13.26 -5.07 -20.70
N HIS A 103 -12.04 -5.37 -20.25
CA HIS A 103 -10.81 -4.77 -20.79
C HIS A 103 -9.66 -5.78 -20.97
N LEU A 104 -9.68 -6.92 -20.27
CA LEU A 104 -8.70 -7.97 -20.45
C LEU A 104 -9.08 -8.83 -21.68
N THR A 105 -8.12 -9.11 -22.55
CA THR A 105 -8.38 -9.90 -23.77
C THR A 105 -7.95 -11.35 -23.65
N ASN A 106 -6.82 -11.62 -23.00
CA ASN A 106 -6.32 -12.98 -22.79
C ASN A 106 -5.21 -13.06 -21.71
N PRO A 107 -5.54 -12.93 -20.41
CA PRO A 107 -4.55 -13.01 -19.34
C PRO A 107 -4.07 -14.46 -19.17
N GLY A 108 -2.95 -14.79 -19.81
CA GLY A 108 -2.29 -16.10 -19.66
C GLY A 108 -2.99 -17.26 -20.39
N ASN A 109 -3.49 -17.06 -21.62
CA ASN A 109 -4.23 -18.08 -22.39
C ASN A 109 -5.50 -18.60 -21.68
N ARG A 110 -6.18 -17.70 -20.97
CA ARG A 110 -7.42 -18.03 -20.25
C ARG A 110 -8.63 -17.59 -21.03
N LEU A 111 -9.72 -18.30 -20.78
CA LEU A 111 -11.03 -17.86 -21.19
C LEU A 111 -11.36 -16.53 -20.50
N VAL A 112 -11.67 -15.52 -21.30
CA VAL A 112 -12.27 -14.28 -20.84
C VAL A 112 -13.68 -14.19 -21.38
N LEU A 113 -14.63 -13.82 -20.52
CA LEU A 113 -15.98 -13.45 -20.90
C LEU A 113 -16.18 -11.97 -20.60
N ASP A 114 -16.59 -11.21 -21.61
CA ASP A 114 -17.00 -9.83 -21.43
C ASP A 114 -18.44 -9.81 -20.88
N PRO A 115 -18.69 -9.20 -19.70
CA PRO A 115 -20.03 -9.10 -19.12
C PRO A 115 -21.08 -8.51 -20.06
N LEU A 116 -20.67 -7.64 -20.99
CA LEU A 116 -21.56 -6.90 -21.88
C LEU A 116 -21.64 -7.49 -23.29
N GLU A 117 -20.97 -8.63 -23.55
CA GLU A 117 -21.00 -9.29 -24.85
C GLU A 117 -22.41 -9.87 -25.14
N ALA A 118 -23.01 -9.38 -26.23
CA ALA A 118 -24.30 -9.73 -26.84
C ALA A 118 -25.44 -10.13 -25.87
N PRO A 119 -26.44 -9.28 -25.62
CA PRO A 119 -27.54 -9.60 -24.71
C PRO A 119 -28.33 -10.83 -25.16
N ALA A 120 -28.64 -11.72 -24.23
CA ALA A 120 -29.53 -12.85 -24.48
C ALA A 120 -30.94 -12.36 -24.82
N THR A 121 -31.61 -13.07 -25.73
CA THR A 121 -33.03 -12.87 -26.04
C THR A 121 -33.96 -13.41 -24.95
N LYS A 122 -33.45 -14.20 -23.99
CA LYS A 122 -34.23 -14.81 -22.90
C LYS A 122 -33.89 -14.16 -21.56
N LEU A 123 -34.92 -13.82 -20.78
CA LEU A 123 -34.77 -13.39 -19.39
C LEU A 123 -34.37 -14.58 -18.51
N LEU A 124 -33.68 -14.31 -17.39
CA LEU A 124 -33.40 -15.32 -16.38
C LEU A 124 -34.72 -15.92 -15.87
N PRO A 125 -34.78 -17.24 -15.60
CA PRO A 125 -35.83 -17.77 -14.74
C PRO A 125 -35.73 -17.04 -13.40
N GLY A 126 -36.85 -16.54 -12.87
CA GLY A 126 -36.94 -15.72 -11.64
C GLY A 126 -36.58 -16.47 -10.36
N GLY A 127 -35.45 -17.18 -10.33
CA GLY A 127 -34.94 -17.92 -9.20
C GLY A 127 -34.42 -16.96 -8.11
N ILE A 128 -34.84 -17.23 -6.89
CA ILE A 128 -34.32 -16.58 -5.68
C ILE A 128 -32.92 -17.14 -5.41
N LEU A 129 -31.94 -16.28 -5.15
CA LEU A 129 -30.59 -16.72 -4.77
C LEU A 129 -30.58 -17.18 -3.31
N GLU A 130 -29.89 -18.27 -3.00
CA GLU A 130 -29.78 -18.79 -1.65
C GLU A 130 -28.88 -17.89 -0.76
N ARG A 131 -29.43 -17.40 0.35
CA ARG A 131 -28.69 -16.52 1.27
C ARG A 131 -27.45 -17.18 1.89
N ASN A 132 -27.56 -18.45 2.28
CA ASN A 132 -26.47 -19.15 2.97
C ASN A 132 -25.39 -19.69 2.03
N SER A 133 -25.57 -19.52 0.72
CA SER A 133 -24.61 -19.98 -0.27
C SER A 133 -23.38 -19.07 -0.29
N PHE A 134 -22.22 -19.70 -0.43
CA PHE A 134 -20.96 -19.00 -0.55
C PHE A 134 -20.82 -18.40 -1.95
N LYS A 135 -20.68 -17.07 -2.06
CA LYS A 135 -20.83 -16.36 -3.35
C LYS A 135 -19.72 -15.38 -3.68
N LEU A 136 -18.87 -15.01 -2.71
CA LEU A 136 -17.82 -14.01 -2.89
C LEU A 136 -16.55 -14.35 -2.12
N GLU A 137 -15.42 -14.45 -2.84
CA GLU A 137 -14.06 -14.50 -2.28
C GLU A 137 -13.38 -13.15 -2.48
N LEU A 138 -12.91 -12.54 -1.40
CA LEU A 138 -12.12 -11.33 -1.42
C LEU A 138 -10.71 -11.66 -0.93
N TYR A 139 -9.71 -11.36 -1.74
CA TYR A 139 -8.32 -11.46 -1.31
C TYR A 139 -7.85 -10.11 -0.77
N THR A 140 -7.14 -10.12 0.36
CA THR A 140 -6.50 -8.92 0.93
C THR A 140 -4.98 -9.02 0.85
N SER A 141 -4.32 -7.88 0.65
CA SER A 141 -2.87 -7.75 0.79
C SER A 141 -2.47 -7.95 2.25
N GLY A 142 -2.20 -9.20 2.65
CA GLY A 142 -1.72 -9.54 3.98
C GLY A 142 -0.34 -8.93 4.27
N SER A 143 -0.12 -8.48 5.50
CA SER A 143 1.19 -8.01 6.00
C SER A 143 2.22 -9.14 6.13
N THR A 144 1.79 -10.40 6.08
CA THR A 144 2.58 -11.61 6.32
C THR A 144 2.93 -12.40 5.05
N GLY A 145 2.64 -11.88 3.85
CA GLY A 145 3.01 -12.51 2.58
C GLY A 145 2.10 -13.65 2.09
N GLU A 146 1.45 -14.39 2.98
CA GLU A 146 0.41 -15.37 2.60
C GLU A 146 -0.95 -14.69 2.42
N ARG A 147 -1.55 -14.80 1.23
CA ARG A 147 -2.84 -14.17 0.91
C ARG A 147 -3.98 -15.03 1.45
N LYS A 148 -4.72 -14.52 2.45
CA LYS A 148 -5.94 -15.18 2.94
C LYS A 148 -7.14 -14.78 2.08
N ALA A 149 -7.90 -15.78 1.63
CA ALA A 149 -9.20 -15.56 0.99
C ALA A 149 -10.28 -15.34 2.06
N ILE A 150 -10.96 -14.20 2.00
CA ILE A 150 -12.09 -13.88 2.87
C ILE A 150 -13.36 -14.28 2.14
N LYS A 151 -14.12 -15.16 2.77
CA LYS A 151 -15.33 -15.74 2.21
C LYS A 151 -16.57 -15.03 2.75
N LYS A 152 -17.41 -14.45 1.89
CA LYS A 152 -18.76 -13.96 2.22
C LYS A 152 -19.88 -14.77 1.54
N THR A 153 -20.93 -15.05 2.31
CA THR A 153 -22.21 -15.54 1.78
C THR A 153 -23.05 -14.37 1.24
N LEU A 154 -24.08 -14.67 0.44
CA LEU A 154 -25.03 -13.63 0.01
C LEU A 154 -25.77 -13.00 1.19
N GLY A 155 -26.12 -13.80 2.20
CA GLY A 155 -26.76 -13.35 3.44
C GLY A 155 -25.90 -12.35 4.21
N ASN A 156 -24.58 -12.58 4.30
CA ASN A 156 -23.68 -11.64 4.96
C ASN A 156 -23.74 -10.25 4.31
N LEU A 157 -23.74 -10.19 2.98
CA LEU A 157 -23.82 -8.93 2.23
C LEU A 157 -25.21 -8.30 2.39
N GLU A 158 -26.28 -9.08 2.24
CA GLU A 158 -27.66 -8.62 2.35
C GLU A 158 -27.98 -8.04 3.74
N ASP A 159 -27.55 -8.69 4.82
CA ASP A 159 -27.74 -8.20 6.19
C ASP A 159 -27.02 -6.86 6.43
N GLU A 160 -25.85 -6.66 5.81
CA GLU A 160 -25.13 -5.39 5.87
C GLU A 160 -25.91 -4.30 5.13
N LEU A 161 -26.40 -4.58 3.92
CA LEU A 161 -27.21 -3.65 3.14
C LEU A 161 -28.52 -3.26 3.84
N ASP A 162 -29.17 -4.21 4.53
CA ASP A 162 -30.37 -3.94 5.32
C ASP A 162 -30.07 -2.94 6.44
N GLY A 163 -28.90 -3.07 7.09
CA GLY A 163 -28.40 -2.10 8.07
C GLY A 163 -28.17 -0.71 7.48
N LEU A 164 -27.50 -0.64 6.32
CA LEU A 164 -27.25 0.62 5.60
C LEU A 164 -28.57 1.29 5.17
N GLN A 165 -29.49 0.51 4.60
CA GLN A 165 -30.79 1.00 4.16
C GLN A 165 -31.62 1.50 5.33
N TRP A 166 -31.58 0.82 6.48
CA TRP A 166 -32.29 1.29 7.67
C TRP A 166 -31.74 2.62 8.19
N LEU A 167 -30.40 2.75 8.26
CA LEU A 167 -29.75 3.91 8.87
C LEU A 167 -29.78 5.15 7.96
N TRP A 168 -29.49 4.96 6.67
CA TRP A 168 -29.26 6.06 5.73
C TRP A 168 -30.19 6.03 4.51
N GLY A 169 -30.94 4.95 4.29
CA GLY A 169 -31.85 4.84 3.15
C GLY A 169 -32.86 6.00 3.04
N PRO A 170 -33.55 6.40 4.12
CA PRO A 170 -34.44 7.56 4.12
C PRO A 170 -33.72 8.88 3.79
N MET A 171 -32.47 9.02 4.21
CA MET A 171 -31.67 10.22 3.96
C MET A 171 -31.26 10.33 2.49
N LEU A 172 -30.89 9.21 1.86
CA LEU A 172 -30.43 9.20 0.47
C LEU A 172 -31.57 9.27 -0.55
N GLY A 173 -32.80 8.89 -0.19
CA GLY A 173 -33.92 8.87 -1.14
C GLY A 173 -33.57 8.10 -2.43
N ASP A 174 -33.68 8.78 -3.57
CA ASP A 174 -33.33 8.30 -4.92
C ASP A 174 -32.01 8.89 -5.46
N ALA A 175 -31.13 9.34 -4.57
CA ALA A 175 -29.87 9.99 -4.92
C ALA A 175 -29.01 9.19 -5.90
N GLU A 176 -28.37 9.89 -6.83
CA GLU A 176 -27.37 9.34 -7.74
C GLU A 176 -26.04 9.13 -7.01
N ILE A 177 -25.44 7.96 -7.21
CA ILE A 177 -24.27 7.54 -6.45
C ILE A 177 -22.99 7.78 -7.25
N PHE A 178 -22.15 8.66 -6.73
CA PHE A 178 -20.81 8.96 -7.24
C PHE A 178 -19.77 8.35 -6.31
N SER A 179 -18.71 7.76 -6.88
CA SER A 179 -17.67 7.11 -6.08
C SER A 179 -16.27 7.39 -6.58
N THR A 180 -15.38 7.76 -5.67
CA THR A 180 -13.92 7.76 -5.92
C THR A 180 -13.29 6.41 -5.54
N VAL A 181 -14.06 5.52 -4.90
CA VAL A 181 -13.60 4.20 -4.46
C VAL A 181 -13.95 3.15 -5.50
N SER A 182 -13.00 2.26 -5.77
CA SER A 182 -13.17 1.13 -6.69
C SER A 182 -14.21 0.12 -6.18
N HIS A 183 -15.04 -0.40 -7.09
CA HIS A 183 -15.98 -1.50 -6.82
C HIS A 183 -15.29 -2.82 -6.45
N GLN A 184 -13.97 -2.93 -6.66
CA GLN A 184 -13.18 -4.10 -6.25
C GLN A 184 -12.98 -4.21 -4.73
N HIS A 185 -13.21 -3.12 -4.01
CA HIS A 185 -13.16 -3.11 -2.54
C HIS A 185 -14.50 -3.48 -1.94
N ILE A 186 -14.51 -4.12 -0.77
CA ILE A 186 -15.76 -4.39 -0.05
C ILE A 186 -16.61 -3.12 0.18
N TYR A 187 -15.97 -2.00 0.56
CA TYR A 187 -16.66 -0.72 0.77
C TYR A 187 -17.25 -0.18 -0.53
N GLY A 188 -16.46 -0.17 -1.62
CA GLY A 188 -16.94 0.25 -2.93
C GLY A 188 -18.03 -0.68 -3.45
N LEU A 189 -17.84 -2.00 -3.39
CA LEU A 189 -18.83 -3.02 -3.75
C LEU A 189 -20.19 -2.73 -3.09
N LEU A 190 -20.20 -2.52 -1.78
CA LEU A 190 -21.42 -2.29 -1.01
C LEU A 190 -22.04 -0.93 -1.36
N PHE A 191 -21.28 0.17 -1.25
CA PHE A 191 -21.84 1.53 -1.35
C PHE A 191 -22.02 2.02 -2.78
N ARG A 192 -21.21 1.57 -3.72
CA ARG A 192 -21.25 1.99 -5.14
C ARG A 192 -22.15 1.11 -5.99
N VAL A 193 -22.28 -0.18 -5.67
CA VAL A 193 -22.93 -1.15 -6.57
C VAL A 193 -24.12 -1.85 -5.92
N LEU A 194 -23.90 -2.59 -4.84
CA LEU A 194 -24.93 -3.47 -4.28
C LEU A 194 -26.05 -2.70 -3.58
N TRP A 195 -25.71 -1.77 -2.69
CA TRP A 195 -26.70 -0.98 -1.97
C TRP A 195 -27.55 -0.12 -2.92
N PRO A 196 -26.97 0.59 -3.90
CA PRO A 196 -27.75 1.37 -4.86
C PRO A 196 -28.71 0.49 -5.68
N LEU A 197 -28.26 -0.66 -6.18
CA LEU A 197 -29.11 -1.60 -6.91
C LEU A 197 -30.28 -2.11 -6.04
N SER A 198 -30.00 -2.52 -4.80
CA SER A 198 -31.02 -2.95 -3.84
C SER A 198 -31.98 -1.82 -3.49
N ALA A 199 -31.52 -0.59 -3.38
CA ALA A 199 -32.32 0.56 -3.00
C ALA A 199 -32.89 1.38 -4.16
N ASN A 200 -32.89 0.84 -5.39
CA ASN A 200 -33.38 1.51 -6.60
C ASN A 200 -32.73 2.88 -6.90
N ARG A 201 -31.44 3.00 -6.64
CA ARG A 201 -30.65 4.21 -6.91
C ARG A 201 -29.76 4.01 -8.12
N VAL A 202 -29.66 5.05 -8.93
CA VAL A 202 -28.74 5.07 -10.06
C VAL A 202 -27.32 5.25 -9.54
N PHE A 203 -26.40 4.38 -9.95
CA PHE A 203 -24.98 4.56 -9.67
C PHE A 203 -24.18 4.87 -10.93
N ARG A 204 -23.10 5.65 -10.78
CA ARG A 204 -22.15 5.92 -11.86
C ARG A 204 -21.19 4.73 -12.04
N GLY A 205 -21.05 4.28 -13.28
CA GLY A 205 -20.12 3.24 -13.69
C GLY A 205 -18.66 3.71 -13.69
N ASP A 206 -18.43 5.02 -13.85
CA ASP A 206 -17.12 5.66 -13.95
C ASP A 206 -16.35 5.67 -12.64
N ALA A 207 -15.05 5.36 -12.68
CA ALA A 207 -14.13 5.60 -11.57
C ALA A 207 -13.68 7.07 -11.56
N TYR A 208 -14.18 7.85 -10.60
CA TYR A 208 -13.82 9.25 -10.48
C TYR A 208 -12.52 9.44 -9.68
N ILE A 209 -11.40 9.43 -10.40
CA ILE A 209 -10.10 9.78 -9.81
C ILE A 209 -9.98 11.30 -9.64
N SER A 210 -10.52 12.07 -10.59
CA SER A 210 -10.50 13.53 -10.59
C SER A 210 -11.72 14.13 -9.89
N PRO A 211 -11.54 14.91 -8.80
CA PRO A 211 -12.63 15.63 -8.15
C PRO A 211 -13.37 16.62 -9.07
N SER A 212 -12.66 17.27 -10.00
CA SER A 212 -13.28 18.26 -10.89
C SER A 212 -14.23 17.62 -11.90
N ARG A 213 -13.86 16.45 -12.46
CA ARG A 213 -14.75 15.67 -13.31
C ARG A 213 -15.99 15.21 -12.54
N LEU A 214 -15.80 14.74 -11.31
CA LEU A 214 -16.90 14.30 -10.44
C LEU A 214 -17.90 15.43 -10.21
N LEU A 215 -17.42 16.63 -9.82
CA LEU A 215 -18.29 17.76 -9.55
C LEU A 215 -19.02 18.27 -10.81
N ALA A 216 -18.33 18.27 -11.96
CA ALA A 216 -18.92 18.68 -13.23
C ALA A 216 -20.08 17.77 -13.67
N GLU A 217 -20.01 16.47 -13.38
CA GLU A 217 -21.04 15.49 -13.73
C GLU A 217 -22.20 15.43 -12.70
N MET A 218 -22.00 15.91 -11.47
CA MET A 218 -23.07 16.03 -10.49
C MET A 218 -24.04 17.14 -10.90
N ARG A 219 -25.33 16.84 -11.05
CA ARG A 219 -26.33 17.84 -11.44
C ARG A 219 -26.97 18.50 -10.21
N THR A 220 -27.42 19.74 -10.34
CA THR A 220 -28.12 20.46 -9.26
C THR A 220 -29.59 20.07 -9.11
N ASP A 221 -30.20 19.50 -10.16
CA ASP A 221 -31.60 19.08 -10.17
C ASP A 221 -31.79 17.63 -9.70
N ARG A 222 -30.72 16.95 -9.29
CA ARG A 222 -30.75 15.58 -8.79
C ARG A 222 -29.91 15.48 -7.51
N GLN A 223 -30.44 14.81 -6.50
CA GLN A 223 -29.68 14.56 -5.27
C GLN A 223 -28.50 13.63 -5.58
N ALA A 224 -27.31 13.96 -5.09
CA ALA A 224 -26.14 13.10 -5.20
C ALA A 224 -25.64 12.62 -3.83
N CYS A 225 -25.07 11.42 -3.82
CA CYS A 225 -24.32 10.87 -2.68
C CYS A 225 -22.90 10.57 -3.14
N LEU A 226 -21.91 11.01 -2.34
CA LEU A 226 -20.49 10.79 -2.60
C LEU A 226 -19.94 9.68 -1.69
N VAL A 227 -19.45 8.62 -2.31
CA VAL A 227 -18.72 7.52 -1.67
C VAL A 227 -17.23 7.74 -1.89
N SER A 228 -16.50 8.11 -0.84
CA SER A 228 -15.09 8.50 -0.94
C SER A 228 -14.23 7.88 0.16
N GLY A 229 -12.91 8.10 0.06
CA GLY A 229 -11.93 7.73 1.07
C GLY A 229 -11.18 8.95 1.61
N PRO A 230 -10.54 8.84 2.79
CA PRO A 230 -9.86 9.97 3.44
C PRO A 230 -8.83 10.68 2.57
N ALA A 231 -8.06 9.94 1.77
CA ALA A 231 -7.04 10.50 0.89
C ALA A 231 -7.63 11.41 -0.21
N HIS A 232 -8.77 11.02 -0.80
CA HIS A 232 -9.47 11.84 -1.78
C HIS A 232 -10.12 13.06 -1.12
N LEU A 233 -10.80 12.86 0.01
CA LEU A 233 -11.45 13.96 0.73
C LEU A 233 -10.43 15.01 1.22
N LYS A 234 -9.24 14.59 1.69
CA LYS A 234 -8.19 15.52 2.13
C LYS A 234 -7.73 16.47 1.03
N ARG A 235 -7.67 16.00 -0.23
CA ARG A 235 -7.17 16.79 -1.38
C ARG A 235 -8.27 17.60 -2.06
N MET A 236 -9.53 17.21 -1.89
CA MET A 236 -10.68 17.83 -2.57
C MET A 236 -10.82 19.35 -2.34
N PRO A 237 -10.60 19.92 -1.13
CA PRO A 237 -10.72 21.36 -0.89
C PRO A 237 -9.80 22.24 -1.75
N GLU A 238 -8.69 21.68 -2.26
CA GLU A 238 -7.74 22.40 -3.11
C GLU A 238 -8.08 22.28 -4.61
N LEU A 239 -8.96 21.34 -4.96
CA LEU A 239 -9.20 20.93 -6.34
C LEU A 239 -10.59 21.32 -6.86
N VAL A 240 -11.55 21.57 -5.96
CA VAL A 240 -12.94 21.94 -6.32
C VAL A 240 -13.52 22.96 -5.35
N ASP A 241 -14.56 23.66 -5.79
CA ASP A 241 -15.38 24.49 -4.93
C ASP A 241 -16.28 23.61 -4.05
N LEU A 242 -16.01 23.61 -2.74
CA LEU A 242 -16.79 22.83 -1.77
C LEU A 242 -18.20 23.38 -1.56
N ALA A 243 -18.43 24.68 -1.76
CA ALA A 243 -19.77 25.24 -1.68
C ALA A 243 -20.64 24.70 -2.81
N GLU A 244 -20.07 24.61 -4.02
CA GLU A 244 -20.73 23.99 -5.17
C GLU A 244 -20.99 22.49 -4.93
N LEU A 245 -20.03 21.77 -4.34
CA LEU A 245 -20.24 20.38 -3.93
C LEU A 245 -21.42 20.25 -2.96
N GLY A 246 -21.52 21.13 -1.97
CA GLY A 246 -22.61 21.15 -0.99
C GLY A 246 -23.99 21.44 -1.60
N LEU A 247 -24.06 22.12 -2.75
CA LEU A 247 -25.30 22.37 -3.48
C LEU A 247 -25.76 21.16 -4.31
N ARG A 248 -24.81 20.31 -4.73
CA ARG A 248 -25.07 19.16 -5.64
C ARG A 248 -25.10 17.82 -4.91
N CYS A 249 -24.46 17.73 -3.75
CA CYS A 249 -24.33 16.52 -2.94
C CYS A 249 -25.06 16.70 -1.61
N GLN A 250 -25.68 15.63 -1.11
CA GLN A 250 -26.41 15.64 0.17
C GLN A 250 -25.70 14.84 1.25
N VAL A 251 -24.98 13.77 0.87
CA VAL A 251 -24.35 12.85 1.81
C VAL A 251 -22.97 12.47 1.31
N ILE A 252 -22.00 12.49 2.22
CA ILE A 252 -20.64 12.04 1.95
C ILE A 252 -20.31 10.89 2.91
N PHE A 253 -19.90 9.75 2.37
CA PHE A 253 -19.36 8.63 3.12
C PHE A 253 -17.84 8.55 2.95
N SER A 254 -17.14 8.25 4.03
CA SER A 254 -15.70 8.07 4.10
C SER A 254 -15.37 6.74 4.76
N SER A 255 -14.58 5.89 4.11
CA SER A 255 -14.07 4.65 4.72
C SER A 255 -12.68 4.28 4.18
N GLY A 256 -12.09 3.22 4.73
CA GLY A 256 -10.75 2.74 4.38
C GLY A 256 -9.61 3.31 5.23
N GLY A 257 -9.91 4.23 6.15
CA GLY A 257 -8.98 4.80 7.13
C GLY A 257 -9.64 5.93 7.93
N PRO A 258 -8.98 6.45 8.98
CA PRO A 258 -9.50 7.59 9.73
C PRO A 258 -9.47 8.87 8.89
N LEU A 259 -10.56 9.63 8.90
CA LEU A 259 -10.58 10.99 8.37
C LEU A 259 -10.07 11.94 9.46
N SER A 260 -9.22 12.91 9.11
CA SER A 260 -8.76 13.89 10.09
C SER A 260 -9.88 14.86 10.47
N ALA A 261 -9.87 15.33 11.72
CA ALA A 261 -10.82 16.33 12.21
C ALA A 261 -10.76 17.63 11.42
N ALA A 262 -9.55 18.04 11.03
CA ALA A 262 -9.34 19.21 10.18
C ALA A 262 -10.06 19.07 8.83
N THR A 263 -9.90 17.93 8.14
CA THR A 263 -10.59 17.71 6.86
C THR A 263 -12.09 17.68 7.05
N SER A 264 -12.61 16.95 8.05
CA SER A 264 -14.05 16.91 8.31
C SER A 264 -14.63 18.30 8.57
N HIS A 265 -13.94 19.13 9.38
CA HIS A 265 -14.34 20.50 9.65
C HIS A 265 -14.39 21.39 8.40
N VAL A 266 -13.41 21.25 7.49
CA VAL A 266 -13.37 21.98 6.22
C VAL A 266 -14.61 21.68 5.38
N PHE A 267 -15.06 20.42 5.34
CA PHE A 267 -16.31 20.05 4.66
C PHE A 267 -17.54 20.60 5.39
N SER A 268 -17.63 20.43 6.71
CA SER A 268 -18.76 20.96 7.49
C SER A 268 -18.93 22.46 7.31
N LYS A 269 -17.83 23.21 7.21
CA LYS A 269 -17.84 24.66 7.06
C LYS A 269 -18.16 25.10 5.63
N ASN A 270 -17.49 24.52 4.64
CA ASN A 270 -17.54 25.05 3.27
C ASN A 270 -18.56 24.35 2.38
N ALA A 271 -18.80 23.05 2.59
CA ALA A 271 -19.84 22.29 1.89
C ALA A 271 -21.15 22.20 2.68
N LEU A 272 -21.17 22.62 3.95
CA LEU A 272 -22.31 22.40 4.87
C LEU A 272 -22.67 20.92 5.04
N LEU A 273 -21.69 20.03 4.81
CA LEU A 273 -21.82 18.59 4.91
C LEU A 273 -20.73 18.05 5.82
N THR A 274 -21.11 17.23 6.80
CA THR A 274 -20.15 16.50 7.63
C THR A 274 -20.06 15.06 7.15
N PRO A 275 -18.91 14.60 6.62
CA PRO A 275 -18.79 13.22 6.15
C PRO A 275 -19.10 12.20 7.25
N PHE A 276 -19.87 11.16 6.90
CA PHE A 276 -20.03 9.96 7.70
C PHE A 276 -18.80 9.09 7.54
N GLU A 277 -18.08 8.85 8.62
CA GLU A 277 -16.97 7.90 8.64
C GLU A 277 -17.49 6.50 8.97
N LEU A 278 -17.02 5.48 8.25
CA LEU A 278 -17.32 4.08 8.49
C LEU A 278 -16.07 3.31 8.92
N PHE A 279 -16.21 2.57 10.00
CA PHE A 279 -15.19 1.66 10.53
C PHE A 279 -15.51 0.23 10.15
N GLY A 280 -14.49 -0.49 9.68
CA GLY A 280 -14.67 -1.85 9.21
C GLY A 280 -13.47 -2.37 8.43
N SER A 281 -13.57 -3.63 8.01
CA SER A 281 -12.55 -4.33 7.23
C SER A 281 -13.21 -5.26 6.21
N THR A 282 -12.40 -5.91 5.37
CA THR A 282 -12.91 -6.92 4.43
C THR A 282 -13.53 -8.11 5.17
N GLU A 283 -12.94 -8.51 6.30
CA GLU A 283 -13.42 -9.59 7.17
C GLU A 283 -14.74 -9.21 7.84
N THR A 284 -14.81 -7.98 8.36
CA THR A 284 -15.91 -7.56 9.25
C THR A 284 -17.10 -6.91 8.54
N GLY A 285 -16.89 -6.39 7.33
CA GLY A 285 -17.82 -5.41 6.74
C GLY A 285 -17.73 -4.07 7.48
N GLY A 286 -18.65 -3.15 7.21
CA GLY A 286 -18.86 -1.96 8.03
C GLY A 286 -19.51 -2.34 9.36
N ILE A 287 -18.87 -2.01 10.48
CA ILE A 287 -19.32 -2.42 11.82
C ILE A 287 -19.71 -1.26 12.71
N ALA A 288 -19.16 -0.08 12.43
CA ALA A 288 -19.46 1.13 13.18
C ALA A 288 -19.33 2.36 12.31
N TRP A 289 -19.87 3.48 12.78
CA TRP A 289 -19.82 4.76 12.10
C TRP A 289 -19.66 5.91 13.08
N ARG A 290 -19.23 7.06 12.58
CA ARG A 290 -19.24 8.33 13.33
C ARG A 290 -19.39 9.51 12.39
N GLN A 291 -19.68 10.66 12.96
CA GLN A 291 -19.49 11.97 12.33
C GLN A 291 -18.72 12.84 13.31
N GLN A 292 -17.74 13.57 12.80
CA GLN A 292 -16.93 14.43 13.67
C GLN A 292 -17.74 15.63 14.13
N THR A 293 -17.54 16.01 15.39
CA THR A 293 -18.14 17.19 16.00
C THR A 293 -17.02 18.13 16.41
N LEU A 294 -17.22 19.45 16.26
CA LEU A 294 -16.21 20.43 16.63
C LEU A 294 -15.92 20.35 18.14
N GLY A 295 -14.65 20.22 18.52
CA GLY A 295 -14.21 20.33 19.91
C GLY A 295 -14.37 19.07 20.77
N ALA A 296 -14.74 17.92 20.20
CA ALA A 296 -14.79 16.65 20.92
C ALA A 296 -14.38 15.48 20.03
N GLU A 297 -13.74 14.46 20.62
CA GLU A 297 -13.45 13.21 19.92
C GLU A 297 -14.77 12.45 19.68
N ALA A 298 -15.14 12.30 18.41
CA ALA A 298 -16.37 11.61 18.04
C ALA A 298 -16.22 10.10 18.25
N LEU A 299 -17.07 9.55 19.12
CA LEU A 299 -17.12 8.13 19.40
C LEU A 299 -17.64 7.34 18.20
N TRP A 300 -17.03 6.18 17.97
CA TRP A 300 -17.54 5.19 17.03
C TRP A 300 -18.79 4.54 17.60
N LYS A 301 -19.86 4.52 16.81
CA LYS A 301 -21.15 3.94 17.16
C LYS A 301 -21.32 2.62 16.38
N PRO A 302 -21.45 1.47 17.06
CA PRO A 302 -21.76 0.22 16.38
C PRO A 302 -23.04 0.31 15.56
N PHE A 303 -23.12 -0.44 14.46
CA PHE A 303 -24.39 -0.64 13.78
C PHE A 303 -25.35 -1.45 14.65
N ARG A 304 -26.66 -1.31 14.39
CA ARG A 304 -27.73 -1.88 15.23
C ARG A 304 -27.59 -3.38 15.50
N ASN A 305 -27.15 -4.15 14.50
CA ASN A 305 -26.99 -5.62 14.59
C ASN A 305 -25.54 -6.03 14.81
N VAL A 306 -24.71 -5.11 15.28
CA VAL A 306 -23.29 -5.33 15.54
C VAL A 306 -23.05 -5.17 17.03
N GLU A 307 -22.57 -6.24 17.64
CA GLU A 307 -22.09 -6.23 19.00
C GLU A 307 -20.57 -6.11 19.00
N ILE A 308 -20.05 -5.31 19.92
CA ILE A 308 -18.61 -5.11 20.11
C ILE A 308 -18.23 -5.32 21.56
N ARG A 309 -16.99 -5.75 21.79
CA ARG A 309 -16.36 -5.73 23.10
C ARG A 309 -14.84 -5.60 22.98
N ALA A 310 -14.21 -5.04 24.01
CA ALA A 310 -12.76 -5.10 24.16
C ALA A 310 -12.40 -6.46 24.80
N LYS A 311 -11.57 -7.26 24.13
CA LYS A 311 -11.10 -8.56 24.62
C LYS A 311 -10.06 -8.37 25.73
N PRO A 312 -10.32 -8.82 26.97
CA PRO A 312 -9.33 -8.74 28.04
C PRO A 312 -8.17 -9.73 27.81
N PRO A 313 -6.94 -9.44 28.28
CA PRO A 313 -6.51 -8.19 28.94
C PRO A 313 -6.03 -7.11 27.96
N GLU A 314 -5.89 -7.44 26.68
CA GLU A 314 -5.15 -6.63 25.70
C GLU A 314 -5.96 -5.49 25.08
N GLY A 315 -7.30 -5.57 25.10
CA GLY A 315 -8.18 -4.53 24.57
C GLY A 315 -8.51 -4.66 23.09
N PHE A 316 -8.21 -5.80 22.45
CA PHE A 316 -8.54 -6.03 21.05
C PHE A 316 -10.05 -6.00 20.81
N LEU A 317 -10.48 -5.31 19.75
CA LEU A 317 -11.87 -5.26 19.35
C LEU A 317 -12.33 -6.65 18.88
N GLN A 318 -13.28 -7.21 19.61
CA GLN A 318 -14.08 -8.35 19.21
C GLN A 318 -15.43 -7.88 18.69
N VAL A 319 -15.85 -8.46 17.58
CA VAL A 319 -17.10 -8.12 16.88
C VAL A 319 -17.95 -9.38 16.73
N ARG A 320 -19.25 -9.29 17.00
CA ARG A 320 -20.25 -10.27 16.61
C ARG A 320 -21.27 -9.59 15.72
N SER A 321 -21.42 -10.09 14.50
CA SER A 321 -22.23 -9.45 13.47
C SER A 321 -22.69 -10.48 12.43
N PRO A 322 -23.90 -10.35 11.85
CA PRO A 322 -24.34 -11.19 10.74
C PRO A 322 -23.54 -10.95 9.45
N PHE A 323 -22.72 -9.89 9.39
CA PHE A 323 -21.89 -9.58 8.23
C PHE A 323 -20.65 -10.48 8.16
N LEU A 324 -20.30 -11.16 9.25
CA LEU A 324 -19.09 -11.97 9.35
C LEU A 324 -19.19 -13.22 8.46
N GLY A 325 -18.15 -13.42 7.65
CA GLY A 325 -17.99 -14.65 6.87
C GLY A 325 -17.35 -15.79 7.67
N GLU A 326 -16.53 -15.44 8.66
CA GLU A 326 -15.87 -16.36 9.58
C GLU A 326 -15.94 -15.78 11.00
N SER A 327 -16.20 -16.64 11.99
CA SER A 327 -16.20 -16.31 13.40
C SER A 327 -15.75 -17.51 14.24
N ASP A 328 -15.45 -17.28 15.51
CA ASP A 328 -15.29 -18.36 16.48
C ASP A 328 -16.64 -19.06 16.77
N PRO A 329 -16.66 -20.18 17.53
CA PRO A 329 -17.88 -20.90 17.87
C PRO A 329 -18.91 -20.10 18.68
N GLU A 330 -18.50 -19.00 19.34
CA GLU A 330 -19.39 -18.09 20.06
C GLU A 330 -19.92 -16.95 19.17
N GLY A 331 -19.54 -16.93 17.89
CA GLY A 331 -19.94 -15.92 16.92
C GLY A 331 -19.09 -14.65 16.93
N TRP A 332 -17.97 -14.64 17.65
CA TRP A 332 -17.08 -13.49 17.74
C TRP A 332 -15.92 -13.59 16.74
N PHE A 333 -15.55 -12.45 16.16
CA PHE A 333 -14.34 -12.28 15.37
C PHE A 333 -13.43 -11.27 16.08
N THR A 334 -12.17 -11.63 16.30
CA THR A 334 -11.18 -10.74 16.92
C THR A 334 -10.41 -10.00 15.83
N THR A 335 -10.52 -8.67 15.83
CA THR A 335 -9.78 -7.80 14.91
C THR A 335 -8.37 -7.51 15.43
N GLY A 336 -7.53 -6.91 14.59
CA GLY A 336 -6.22 -6.37 14.99
C GLY A 336 -6.30 -4.99 15.64
N ASP A 337 -7.49 -4.42 15.80
CA ASP A 337 -7.70 -3.06 16.30
C ASP A 337 -7.85 -3.05 17.83
N LEU A 338 -7.26 -2.06 18.48
CA LEU A 338 -7.41 -1.80 19.91
C LEU A 338 -8.50 -0.76 20.13
N ILE A 339 -9.33 -0.99 21.14
CA ILE A 339 -10.42 -0.08 21.48
C ILE A 339 -10.50 0.18 22.97
N GLU A 340 -11.00 1.36 23.30
CA GLU A 340 -11.51 1.70 24.62
C GLU A 340 -13.05 1.76 24.56
N SER A 341 -13.69 0.85 25.28
CA SER A 341 -15.15 0.84 25.40
C SER A 341 -15.63 2.01 26.25
N THR A 342 -16.69 2.69 25.81
CA THR A 342 -17.31 3.78 26.58
C THR A 342 -18.62 3.32 27.23
N PRO A 343 -19.01 3.89 28.39
CA PRO A 343 -20.28 3.55 29.05
C PRO A 343 -21.52 3.81 28.18
N CYS A 344 -21.43 4.72 27.21
CA CYS A 344 -22.53 5.06 26.30
C CYS A 344 -22.70 4.11 25.10
N GLY A 345 -21.97 2.99 25.06
CA GLY A 345 -22.12 1.96 24.02
C GLY A 345 -21.36 2.24 22.72
N GLY A 346 -20.59 3.32 22.66
CA GLY A 346 -19.60 3.58 21.61
C GLY A 346 -18.18 3.16 22.04
N PHE A 347 -17.21 3.40 21.16
CA PHE A 347 -15.80 3.15 21.46
C PHE A 347 -14.86 4.20 20.86
N ILE A 348 -13.68 4.30 21.46
CA ILE A 348 -12.53 5.05 20.93
C ILE A 348 -11.58 4.04 20.29
N HIS A 349 -11.14 4.31 19.07
CA HIS A 349 -10.16 3.48 18.37
C HIS A 349 -8.74 3.92 18.75
N GLN A 350 -7.97 3.02 19.34
CA GLN A 350 -6.60 3.29 19.81
C GLN A 350 -5.53 2.86 18.77
N GLY A 351 -5.94 2.63 17.53
CA GLY A 351 -5.07 2.13 16.46
C GLY A 351 -5.02 0.60 16.38
N ARG A 352 -4.06 0.10 15.61
CA ARG A 352 -3.88 -1.34 15.36
C ARG A 352 -2.82 -1.92 16.29
N GLY A 353 -3.19 -2.93 17.08
CA GLY A 353 -2.29 -3.61 17.99
C GLY A 353 -1.17 -4.39 17.29
N ASP A 354 -1.39 -4.83 16.04
CA ASP A 354 -0.39 -5.48 15.19
C ASP A 354 0.57 -4.49 14.49
N GLN A 355 0.22 -3.19 14.44
CA GLN A 355 1.12 -2.11 14.02
C GLN A 355 1.91 -1.50 15.18
N ILE A 356 1.78 -2.07 16.38
CA ILE A 356 2.66 -1.79 17.50
C ILE A 356 3.93 -2.62 17.33
N ILE A 357 4.98 -1.98 16.86
CA ILE A 357 6.28 -2.63 16.70
C ILE A 357 7.05 -2.56 18.01
N LYS A 358 7.90 -3.57 18.25
CA LYS A 358 8.87 -3.53 19.35
C LYS A 358 10.19 -2.95 18.84
N VAL A 359 10.56 -1.76 19.32
CA VAL A 359 11.85 -1.13 19.07
C VAL A 359 12.60 -1.05 20.39
N GLU A 360 13.69 -1.82 20.54
CA GLU A 360 14.55 -1.75 21.74
C GLU A 360 13.75 -1.98 23.03
N GLU A 361 12.94 -3.06 23.04
CA GLU A 361 12.07 -3.48 24.15
C GLU A 361 10.92 -2.51 24.46
N LYS A 362 10.83 -1.38 23.76
CA LYS A 362 9.74 -0.42 23.84
C LYS A 362 8.73 -0.65 22.73
N ARG A 363 7.45 -0.48 23.06
CA ARG A 363 6.34 -0.58 22.11
C ARG A 363 6.14 0.78 21.45
N LEU A 364 6.09 0.80 20.12
CA LEU A 364 5.82 1.99 19.33
C LEU A 364 4.63 1.74 18.42
N SER A 365 3.58 2.53 18.59
CA SER A 365 2.48 2.63 17.63
C SER A 365 2.94 3.48 16.44
N LEU A 366 3.03 2.86 15.25
CA LEU A 366 3.37 3.60 14.03
C LEU A 366 2.36 4.73 13.73
N PRO A 367 1.02 4.50 13.83
CA PRO A 367 0.03 5.56 13.61
C PRO A 367 0.16 6.75 14.59
N ASP A 368 0.53 6.49 15.84
CA ASP A 368 0.69 7.55 16.85
C ASP A 368 1.88 8.47 16.52
N MET A 369 3.00 7.86 16.07
CA MET A 369 4.14 8.63 15.58
C MET A 369 3.79 9.43 14.32
N GLU A 370 3.04 8.85 13.39
CA GLU A 370 2.53 9.55 12.22
C GLU A 370 1.68 10.76 12.62
N ALA A 371 0.73 10.60 13.53
CA ALA A 371 -0.14 11.67 14.01
C ALA A 371 0.65 12.81 14.69
N LYS A 372 1.65 12.49 15.52
CA LYS A 372 2.50 13.50 16.16
C LYS A 372 3.39 14.23 15.15
N LEU A 373 3.87 13.55 14.11
CA LEU A 373 4.58 14.19 13.00
C LEU A 373 3.66 15.13 12.22
N GLU A 374 2.44 14.69 11.91
CA GLU A 374 1.42 15.49 11.20
C GLU A 374 0.91 16.69 12.02
N ALA A 375 1.03 16.65 13.34
CA ALA A 375 0.75 17.80 14.20
C ALA A 375 1.79 18.94 14.07
N HIS A 376 2.96 18.67 13.48
CA HIS A 376 3.98 19.71 13.29
C HIS A 376 3.58 20.68 12.16
N PRO A 377 3.73 22.01 12.32
CA PRO A 377 3.31 23.02 11.33
C PRO A 377 3.93 22.93 9.93
N TRP A 378 4.90 22.05 9.72
CA TRP A 378 5.62 21.87 8.44
C TRP A 378 5.19 20.60 7.69
N VAL A 379 4.55 19.67 8.38
CA VAL A 379 4.24 18.34 7.85
C VAL A 379 2.80 18.33 7.40
N GLU A 380 2.58 17.97 6.14
CA GLU A 380 1.24 17.79 5.59
C GLU A 380 0.75 16.36 5.83
N THR A 381 1.61 15.37 5.56
CA THR A 381 1.31 13.95 5.74
C THR A 381 2.57 13.21 6.16
N ALA A 382 2.44 12.25 7.09
CA ALA A 382 3.53 11.39 7.52
C ALA A 382 3.15 9.91 7.38
N LYS A 383 4.10 9.11 6.92
CA LYS A 383 4.01 7.65 6.94
C LYS A 383 5.28 7.05 7.52
N VAL A 384 5.12 6.13 8.47
CA VAL A 384 6.23 5.51 9.20
C VAL A 384 6.17 3.99 9.05
N PHE A 385 7.30 3.38 8.71
CA PHE A 385 7.37 1.92 8.56
C PHE A 385 8.74 1.36 8.96
N LEU A 386 8.80 0.05 9.25
CA LEU A 386 10.06 -0.68 9.42
C LEU A 386 10.59 -1.16 8.07
N LYS A 387 11.85 -0.79 7.79
CA LYS A 387 12.57 -1.27 6.61
C LYS A 387 13.22 -2.63 6.91
N GLU A 388 12.48 -3.70 6.65
CA GLU A 388 12.91 -5.09 6.76
C GLU A 388 13.44 -5.56 5.40
N ASP A 389 14.62 -5.11 4.99
CA ASP A 389 15.23 -5.54 3.73
C ASP A 389 15.99 -6.87 3.90
N PRO A 390 15.70 -7.90 3.10
CA PRO A 390 16.55 -9.09 2.96
C PRO A 390 17.80 -8.81 2.09
N PRO A 391 18.89 -9.60 2.18
CA PRO A 391 19.11 -10.74 3.08
C PRO A 391 19.73 -10.31 4.41
N PHE A 392 19.28 -10.95 5.49
CA PHE A 392 19.59 -10.59 6.87
C PHE A 392 21.05 -10.88 7.23
N LEU A 393 21.87 -9.85 7.43
CA LEU A 393 23.17 -10.01 8.08
C LEU A 393 23.51 -9.01 9.21
N ARG A 394 22.65 -8.06 9.61
CA ARG A 394 22.81 -7.38 10.92
C ARG A 394 21.59 -6.65 11.48
N ARG A 395 21.61 -6.55 12.81
CA ARG A 395 20.71 -5.88 13.78
C ARG A 395 19.74 -4.83 13.21
N ARG A 396 18.46 -4.97 13.59
CA ARG A 396 17.56 -3.82 13.83
C ARG A 396 16.96 -3.23 12.54
N PRO A 397 15.79 -3.63 11.97
CA PRO A 397 15.26 -2.90 10.82
C PRO A 397 15.06 -1.42 11.21
N PRO A 398 15.63 -0.45 10.46
CA PRO A 398 15.51 0.95 10.82
C PRO A 398 14.08 1.42 10.60
N LEU A 399 13.62 2.26 11.53
CA LEU A 399 12.38 2.98 11.37
C LEU A 399 12.57 4.11 10.34
N VAL A 400 11.66 4.18 9.37
CA VAL A 400 11.71 5.12 8.25
C VAL A 400 10.49 6.02 8.28
N ALA A 401 10.70 7.33 8.16
CA ALA A 401 9.63 8.32 8.00
C ALA A 401 9.65 8.88 6.57
N VAL A 402 8.54 8.74 5.86
CA VAL A 402 8.29 9.37 4.55
C VAL A 402 7.30 10.51 4.76
N LEU A 403 7.69 11.72 4.38
CA LEU A 403 6.96 12.95 4.69
C LEU A 403 6.63 13.74 3.43
N VAL A 404 5.43 14.31 3.42
CA VAL A 404 5.05 15.41 2.52
C VAL A 404 5.07 16.68 3.35
N LEU A 405 5.81 17.70 2.88
CA LEU A 405 5.86 19.01 3.52
C LEU A 405 4.82 19.95 2.92
N ASN A 406 4.15 20.71 3.78
CA ASN A 406 3.29 21.81 3.35
C ASN A 406 4.12 23.01 2.86
N SER A 407 3.48 24.09 2.41
CA SER A 407 4.16 25.28 1.89
C SER A 407 5.18 25.87 2.87
N ALA A 408 4.83 26.03 4.15
CA ALA A 408 5.73 26.53 5.18
C ALA A 408 6.94 25.60 5.41
N GLY A 409 6.71 24.29 5.39
CA GLY A 409 7.76 23.28 5.48
C GLY A 409 8.70 23.30 4.29
N ARG A 410 8.19 23.48 3.06
CA ARG A 410 9.01 23.60 1.84
C ARG A 410 9.86 24.87 1.85
N THR A 411 9.30 26.00 2.27
CA THR A 411 10.07 27.25 2.44
C THR A 411 11.22 27.04 3.44
N SER A 412 10.92 26.43 4.59
CA SER A 412 11.95 26.10 5.59
C SER A 412 12.99 25.10 5.07
N GLN A 413 12.61 24.16 4.21
CA GLN A 413 13.53 23.21 3.57
C GLN A 413 14.44 23.86 2.53
N VAL A 414 13.96 24.88 1.81
CA VAL A 414 14.79 25.65 0.85
C VAL A 414 15.75 26.58 1.59
N GLU A 415 15.30 27.19 2.68
CA GLU A 415 16.11 28.10 3.51
C GLU A 415 17.14 27.37 4.39
N ASN A 416 16.93 26.08 4.66
CA ASN A 416 17.79 25.28 5.53
C ASN A 416 18.25 23.99 4.82
N THR A 417 18.98 23.12 5.54
CA THR A 417 19.28 21.77 5.05
C THR A 417 18.24 20.78 5.54
N ASP A 418 18.05 19.66 4.83
CA ASP A 418 17.21 18.54 5.28
C ASP A 418 17.52 18.11 6.72
N LEU A 419 18.82 18.13 7.10
CA LEU A 419 19.26 17.81 8.46
C LEU A 419 18.70 18.78 9.53
N ALA A 420 18.58 20.06 9.21
CA ALA A 420 18.01 21.06 10.12
C ALA A 420 16.50 20.86 10.30
N VAL A 421 15.78 20.56 9.20
CA VAL A 421 14.36 20.22 9.24
C VAL A 421 14.13 18.95 10.07
N ILE A 422 14.89 17.89 9.81
CA ILE A 422 14.82 16.63 10.57
C ILE A 422 15.09 16.87 12.06
N ARG A 423 16.05 17.75 12.42
CA ARG A 423 16.35 18.06 13.82
C ARG A 423 15.14 18.69 14.53
N LYS A 424 14.42 19.60 13.87
CA LYS A 424 13.21 20.22 14.40
C LYS A 424 12.07 19.21 14.56
N LEU A 425 11.88 18.33 13.58
CA LEU A 425 10.88 17.26 13.68
C LEU A 425 11.20 16.28 14.81
N LYS A 426 12.46 15.91 15.00
CA LYS A 426 12.91 15.10 16.16
C LYS A 426 12.70 15.81 17.48
N GLN A 427 12.89 17.14 17.54
CA GLN A 427 12.60 17.93 18.73
C GLN A 427 11.10 17.86 19.08
N ALA A 428 10.21 17.97 18.11
CA ALA A 428 8.77 17.83 18.33
C ALA A 428 8.37 16.41 18.78
N LEU A 429 9.05 15.37 18.28
CA LEU A 429 8.85 14.00 18.73
C LEU A 429 9.37 13.74 20.15
N SER A 430 10.37 14.48 20.61
CA SER A 430 10.99 14.28 21.93
C SER A 430 10.07 14.57 23.12
N GLU A 431 8.98 15.30 22.88
CA GLU A 431 7.94 15.52 23.89
C GLU A 431 7.11 14.27 24.18
N ALA A 432 7.01 13.35 23.20
CA ALA A 432 6.07 12.21 23.25
C ALA A 432 6.76 10.84 23.17
N PHE A 433 7.96 10.76 22.58
CA PHE A 433 8.66 9.50 22.35
C PHE A 433 10.10 9.53 22.84
N ASP A 434 10.57 8.40 23.34
CA ASP A 434 11.99 8.21 23.66
C ASP A 434 12.86 8.34 22.40
N PRO A 435 14.08 8.92 22.49
CA PRO A 435 14.97 9.07 21.33
C PRO A 435 15.31 7.76 20.58
N VAL A 436 15.22 6.63 21.28
CA VAL A 436 15.44 5.30 20.71
C VAL A 436 14.37 4.90 19.68
N LEU A 437 13.17 5.49 19.78
CA LEU A 437 12.03 5.27 18.89
C LEU A 437 12.07 6.18 17.66
N PHE A 438 12.99 7.13 17.57
CA PHE A 438 12.99 8.09 16.46
C PHE A 438 13.32 7.43 15.12
N PRO A 439 12.67 7.87 14.02
CA PRO A 439 13.04 7.43 12.68
C PRO A 439 14.52 7.70 12.40
N ARG A 440 15.20 6.68 11.87
CA ARG A 440 16.61 6.75 11.49
C ARG A 440 16.78 7.21 10.06
N LEU A 441 15.83 6.85 9.19
CA LEU A 441 15.77 7.28 7.80
C LEU A 441 14.60 8.23 7.60
N TRP A 442 14.85 9.31 6.87
CA TRP A 442 13.85 10.33 6.56
C TRP A 442 13.85 10.55 5.06
N LYS A 443 12.66 10.55 4.46
CA LYS A 443 12.49 10.79 3.03
C LYS A 443 11.40 11.84 2.83
N PHE A 444 11.78 12.97 2.25
CA PHE A 444 10.82 13.97 1.80
C PHE A 444 10.38 13.65 0.37
N VAL A 445 9.07 13.68 0.13
CA VAL A 445 8.45 13.47 -1.19
C VAL A 445 7.44 14.59 -1.46
N GLU A 446 7.23 14.92 -2.73
CA GLU A 446 6.24 15.94 -3.12
C GLU A 446 4.81 15.47 -2.86
N THR A 447 4.53 14.19 -3.09
CA THR A 447 3.23 13.55 -2.84
C THR A 447 3.44 12.09 -2.47
N LEU A 448 2.59 11.53 -1.60
CA LEU A 448 2.58 10.09 -1.32
C LEU A 448 1.82 9.35 -2.44
N PRO A 449 2.46 8.40 -3.14
CA PRO A 449 1.77 7.55 -4.09
C PRO A 449 0.79 6.63 -3.36
N THR A 450 -0.36 6.39 -3.98
CA THR A 450 -1.35 5.41 -3.54
C THR A 450 -1.42 4.28 -4.56
N ASP A 451 -1.87 3.11 -4.13
CA ASP A 451 -2.28 2.06 -5.05
C ASP A 451 -3.57 2.50 -5.81
N PRO A 452 -4.02 1.73 -6.82
CA PRO A 452 -5.30 1.99 -7.53
C PRO A 452 -6.53 1.98 -6.61
N GLN A 453 -6.33 1.56 -5.37
CA GLN A 453 -7.30 1.41 -4.30
C GLN A 453 -7.29 2.62 -3.34
N GLY A 454 -6.47 3.64 -3.59
CA GLY A 454 -6.36 4.85 -2.78
C GLY A 454 -5.63 4.66 -1.44
N LYS A 455 -5.00 3.50 -1.22
CA LYS A 455 -4.23 3.16 -0.02
C LYS A 455 -2.74 3.38 -0.22
N ILE A 456 -2.07 3.79 0.86
CA ILE A 456 -0.61 3.86 0.92
C ILE A 456 -0.12 2.58 1.59
N THR A 457 0.49 1.68 0.81
CA THR A 457 0.98 0.39 1.31
C THR A 457 2.46 0.46 1.70
N VAL A 458 2.91 -0.43 2.59
CA VAL A 458 4.34 -0.53 2.96
C VAL A 458 5.22 -0.82 1.74
N ALA A 459 4.73 -1.58 0.75
CA ALA A 459 5.45 -1.83 -0.49
C ALA A 459 5.70 -0.54 -1.31
N ILE A 460 4.69 0.34 -1.39
CA ILE A 460 4.84 1.66 -2.02
C ILE A 460 5.81 2.53 -1.22
N LEU A 461 5.70 2.54 0.11
CA LEU A 461 6.62 3.31 0.95
C LEU A 461 8.08 2.83 0.82
N ARG A 462 8.28 1.52 0.69
CA ARG A 462 9.60 0.91 0.44
C ARG A 462 10.17 1.35 -0.90
N SER A 463 9.38 1.43 -1.97
CA SER A 463 9.90 1.83 -3.29
C SER A 463 10.38 3.30 -3.34
N LEU A 464 9.85 4.18 -2.48
CA LEU A 464 10.29 5.57 -2.37
C LEU A 464 11.64 5.73 -1.69
N VAL A 465 12.06 4.71 -0.94
CA VAL A 465 13.29 4.67 -0.15
C VAL A 465 14.17 3.62 -0.81
N GLY A 466 14.70 3.98 -1.98
CA GLY A 466 15.47 3.08 -2.86
C GLY A 466 16.59 2.29 -2.15
N PRO A 467 17.13 1.24 -2.80
CA PRO A 467 18.23 0.47 -2.23
C PRO A 467 19.40 1.41 -1.90
N PRO A 468 20.18 1.12 -0.84
CA PRO A 468 21.30 1.97 -0.45
C PRO A 468 22.24 2.16 -1.63
N ALA A 469 22.61 3.42 -1.93
CA ALA A 469 23.43 3.75 -3.08
C ALA A 469 24.70 2.86 -3.12
N PRO A 470 25.04 2.27 -4.28
CA PRO A 470 26.15 1.34 -4.38
C PRO A 470 27.46 2.05 -4.04
N VAL A 471 28.24 1.44 -3.16
CA VAL A 471 29.52 2.00 -2.70
C VAL A 471 30.60 1.65 -3.71
N ARG A 472 31.38 2.65 -4.15
CA ARG A 472 32.42 2.46 -5.18
C ARG A 472 33.76 1.96 -4.61
N VAL A 473 34.09 2.33 -3.37
CA VAL A 473 35.35 1.98 -2.71
C VAL A 473 35.11 1.65 -1.24
N PRO A 474 35.82 0.66 -0.65
CA PRO A 474 35.68 0.32 0.75
C PRO A 474 36.16 1.47 1.64
N GLN A 475 35.51 1.66 2.80
CA GLN A 475 35.92 2.67 3.76
C GLN A 475 37.11 2.16 4.58
N VAL A 476 38.21 2.92 4.60
CA VAL A 476 39.35 2.66 5.48
C VAL A 476 38.96 2.99 6.92
N LEU A 477 39.05 1.99 7.78
CA LEU A 477 38.77 2.08 9.22
C LEU A 477 40.02 2.50 10.00
N GLU A 478 41.18 2.01 9.58
CA GLU A 478 42.46 2.26 10.24
C GLU A 478 43.57 2.27 9.19
N LYS A 479 44.48 3.23 9.29
CA LYS A 479 45.67 3.36 8.44
C LYS A 479 46.88 3.59 9.32
N THR A 480 47.84 2.68 9.29
CA THR A 480 49.08 2.75 10.07
C THR A 480 50.29 2.56 9.18
N SER A 481 51.36 3.31 9.44
CA SER A 481 52.62 3.19 8.73
C SER A 481 53.76 3.02 9.72
N HIS A 482 54.68 2.10 9.44
CA HIS A 482 55.88 1.89 10.25
C HIS A 482 57.08 1.52 9.36
N GLU A 483 58.28 1.71 9.89
CA GLU A 483 59.53 1.29 9.26
C GLU A 483 60.01 -0.02 9.88
N GLU A 484 60.39 -0.97 9.03
CA GLU A 484 60.86 -2.30 9.42
C GLU A 484 62.05 -2.70 8.53
N GLU A 485 63.23 -2.92 9.12
CA GLU A 485 64.45 -3.41 8.45
C GLU A 485 64.76 -2.71 7.09
N GLY A 486 64.69 -1.37 7.05
CA GLY A 486 64.97 -0.59 5.83
C GLY A 486 63.84 -0.56 4.79
N SER A 487 62.67 -1.10 5.14
CA SER A 487 61.44 -1.04 4.36
C SER A 487 60.37 -0.20 5.06
N THR A 488 59.55 0.52 4.29
CA THR A 488 58.33 1.14 4.79
C THR A 488 57.16 0.19 4.57
N VAL A 489 56.34 -0.01 5.61
CA VAL A 489 55.12 -0.82 5.55
C VAL A 489 53.91 0.07 5.85
N LEU A 490 52.91 0.04 4.97
CA LEU A 490 51.61 0.69 5.15
C LEU A 490 50.54 -0.38 5.29
N SER A 491 49.84 -0.36 6.43
CA SER A 491 48.76 -1.28 6.76
C SER A 491 47.43 -0.53 6.78
N LEU A 492 46.46 -1.03 6.02
CA LEU A 492 45.13 -0.45 5.86
C LEU A 492 44.08 -1.50 6.24
N LYS A 493 43.32 -1.24 7.30
CA LYS A 493 42.14 -2.06 7.62
C LYS A 493 40.91 -1.39 7.03
N PHE A 494 40.13 -2.13 6.26
CA PHE A 494 38.85 -1.67 5.75
C PHE A 494 37.79 -2.76 5.88
N HIS A 495 36.54 -2.33 5.96
CA HIS A 495 35.39 -3.20 5.84
C HIS A 495 34.92 -3.21 4.39
N VAL A 496 34.77 -4.38 3.79
CA VAL A 496 34.31 -4.56 2.41
C VAL A 496 32.78 -4.41 2.41
N PRO A 497 32.18 -3.35 1.83
CA PRO A 497 30.74 -3.15 1.88
C PRO A 497 29.96 -4.24 1.12
N GLU A 498 28.83 -4.68 1.66
CA GLU A 498 27.96 -5.67 1.01
C GLU A 498 27.34 -5.17 -0.31
N ASN A 499 27.21 -3.85 -0.48
CA ASN A 499 26.64 -3.18 -1.67
C ASN A 499 27.72 -2.54 -2.57
N LEU A 500 28.89 -3.17 -2.68
CA LEU A 500 29.96 -2.73 -3.58
C LEU A 500 29.52 -2.78 -5.05
N LEU A 501 29.64 -1.66 -5.77
CA LEU A 501 29.26 -1.56 -7.18
C LEU A 501 29.97 -2.60 -8.06
N CYS A 502 31.24 -2.90 -7.76
CA CYS A 502 32.03 -3.86 -8.53
C CYS A 502 31.58 -5.33 -8.34
N CYS A 503 30.72 -5.61 -7.37
CA CYS A 503 30.14 -6.94 -7.16
C CYS A 503 28.78 -7.10 -7.87
N ASP A 504 28.20 -6.02 -8.39
CA ASP A 504 26.94 -6.06 -9.13
C ASP A 504 27.14 -6.73 -10.50
N GLY A 505 26.42 -7.83 -10.74
CA GLY A 505 26.58 -8.69 -11.92
C GLY A 505 27.77 -9.66 -11.90
N HIS A 506 28.61 -9.66 -10.85
CA HIS A 506 29.79 -10.52 -10.72
C HIS A 506 29.44 -11.80 -9.93
N PHE A 507 28.98 -12.84 -10.65
CA PHE A 507 28.42 -14.11 -10.16
C PHE A 507 27.11 -13.97 -9.36
N LYS A 508 25.97 -14.31 -9.99
CA LYS A 508 24.61 -14.12 -9.44
C LYS A 508 24.36 -14.83 -8.10
N ASP A 509 25.01 -15.96 -7.85
CA ASP A 509 24.76 -16.80 -6.66
C ASP A 509 25.92 -16.78 -5.64
N TYR A 510 27.03 -16.09 -5.96
CA TYR A 510 28.21 -16.05 -5.08
C TYR A 510 29.03 -14.77 -5.32
N PRO A 511 28.65 -13.62 -4.71
CA PRO A 511 29.30 -12.36 -4.98
C PRO A 511 30.74 -12.36 -4.44
N VAL A 512 31.70 -12.11 -5.32
CA VAL A 512 33.13 -12.03 -4.99
C VAL A 512 33.67 -10.68 -5.44
N VAL A 513 34.55 -10.07 -4.63
CA VAL A 513 35.24 -8.83 -5.03
C VAL A 513 36.20 -9.15 -6.19
N PRO A 514 36.01 -8.53 -7.38
CA PRO A 514 36.86 -8.81 -8.54
C PRO A 514 38.34 -8.54 -8.24
N GLY A 515 39.23 -9.40 -8.75
CA GLY A 515 40.67 -9.24 -8.54
C GLY A 515 41.21 -7.89 -9.04
N VAL A 516 40.63 -7.34 -10.11
CA VAL A 516 40.96 -6.02 -10.63
C VAL A 516 40.65 -4.90 -9.63
N ALA A 517 39.55 -5.00 -8.86
CA ALA A 517 39.21 -4.02 -7.84
C ALA A 517 40.22 -4.06 -6.69
N GLN A 518 40.65 -5.25 -6.26
CA GLN A 518 41.68 -5.42 -5.23
C GLN A 518 43.03 -4.82 -5.66
N VAL A 519 43.43 -5.02 -6.92
CA VAL A 519 44.64 -4.42 -7.48
C VAL A 519 44.54 -2.90 -7.53
N HIS A 520 43.38 -2.36 -7.94
CA HIS A 520 43.14 -0.92 -7.97
C HIS A 520 43.23 -0.30 -6.57
N TRP A 521 42.58 -0.92 -5.57
CA TRP A 521 42.67 -0.45 -4.18
C TRP A 521 44.11 -0.44 -3.68
N ALA A 522 44.91 -1.46 -3.99
CA ALA A 522 46.32 -1.47 -3.61
C ALA A 522 47.13 -0.36 -4.30
N ALA A 523 46.84 -0.07 -5.57
CA ALA A 523 47.50 0.98 -6.34
C ALA A 523 47.18 2.39 -5.81
N ASP A 524 45.93 2.65 -5.41
CA ASP A 524 45.48 3.97 -4.92
C ASP A 524 46.28 4.44 -3.68
N TYR A 525 46.77 3.52 -2.86
CA TYR A 525 47.52 3.82 -1.64
C TYR A 525 49.05 3.79 -1.80
N ILE A 526 49.58 3.57 -3.01
CA ILE A 526 51.03 3.56 -3.23
C ILE A 526 51.65 4.94 -2.97
N GLY A 527 50.99 6.01 -3.38
CA GLY A 527 51.47 7.38 -3.14
C GLY A 527 51.62 7.68 -1.64
N ASP A 528 50.74 7.11 -0.81
CA ASP A 528 50.81 7.24 0.64
C ASP A 528 51.98 6.47 1.26
N LEU A 529 52.37 5.35 0.67
CA LEU A 529 53.50 4.54 1.11
C LEU A 529 54.84 5.20 0.79
N VAL A 530 55.03 5.65 -0.46
CA VAL A 530 56.31 6.23 -0.91
C VAL A 530 56.43 7.73 -0.66
N ARG A 531 55.33 8.39 -0.27
CA ARG A 531 55.25 9.85 0.01
C ARG A 531 55.63 10.75 -1.18
N HIS A 532 55.65 10.22 -2.39
CA HIS A 532 55.81 10.95 -3.64
C HIS A 532 55.05 10.25 -4.77
N SER A 533 54.85 10.95 -5.90
CA SER A 533 54.21 10.32 -7.06
C SER A 533 55.13 9.30 -7.70
N VAL A 534 54.59 8.14 -8.07
CA VAL A 534 55.28 7.09 -8.83
C VAL A 534 54.37 6.58 -9.93
N ALA A 535 54.95 6.25 -11.08
CA ALA A 535 54.23 5.60 -12.16
C ALA A 535 54.32 4.07 -12.01
N LEU A 536 53.19 3.39 -11.98
CA LEU A 536 53.14 1.93 -12.04
C LEU A 536 53.37 1.46 -13.47
N THR A 537 54.46 0.74 -13.72
CA THR A 537 54.84 0.30 -15.06
C THR A 537 54.42 -1.13 -15.36
N ALA A 538 54.38 -1.99 -14.34
CA ALA A 538 53.99 -3.38 -14.49
C ALA A 538 53.53 -3.99 -13.15
N ILE A 539 52.87 -5.15 -13.24
CA ILE A 539 52.63 -6.05 -12.12
C ILE A 539 53.48 -7.31 -12.38
N GLU A 540 54.59 -7.45 -11.65
CA GLU A 540 55.56 -8.54 -11.84
C GLU A 540 55.01 -9.89 -11.38
N SER A 541 54.16 -9.88 -10.35
CA SER A 541 53.50 -11.09 -9.87
C SER A 541 52.13 -10.77 -9.30
N LEU A 542 51.17 -11.66 -9.52
CA LEU A 542 49.83 -11.58 -8.97
C LEU A 542 49.33 -13.00 -8.68
N LYS A 543 48.93 -13.27 -7.45
CA LYS A 543 48.40 -14.57 -7.01
C LYS A 543 47.16 -14.36 -6.17
N PHE A 544 46.08 -15.05 -6.54
CA PHE A 544 44.84 -15.16 -5.79
C PHE A 544 44.82 -16.51 -5.07
N TYR A 545 44.68 -16.49 -3.75
CA TYR A 545 44.67 -17.69 -2.91
C TYR A 545 43.26 -18.05 -2.47
N ASN A 546 42.50 -17.05 -2.03
CA ASN A 546 41.13 -17.19 -1.54
C ASN A 546 40.27 -16.02 -2.05
N PRO A 547 38.95 -16.21 -2.26
CA PRO A 547 38.06 -15.13 -2.64
C PRO A 547 37.90 -14.12 -1.49
N LEU A 548 37.84 -12.83 -1.84
CA LEU A 548 37.40 -11.79 -0.91
C LEU A 548 35.90 -11.59 -1.08
N LEU A 549 35.14 -11.72 -0.01
CA LEU A 549 33.69 -11.63 -0.03
C LEU A 549 33.20 -10.28 0.50
N PRO A 550 32.09 -9.74 -0.03
CA PRO A 550 31.41 -8.61 0.59
C PRO A 550 31.03 -8.90 2.06
N GLY A 551 31.12 -7.88 2.91
CA GLY A 551 30.86 -7.98 4.36
C GLY A 551 32.08 -8.41 5.20
N GLN A 552 33.20 -8.80 4.58
CA GLN A 552 34.42 -9.18 5.33
C GLN A 552 35.24 -7.97 5.77
N ASN A 553 35.93 -8.12 6.91
CA ASN A 553 36.99 -7.21 7.30
C ASN A 553 38.30 -7.65 6.64
N CYS A 554 38.97 -6.70 6.00
CA CYS A 554 40.17 -6.96 5.23
C CYS A 554 41.32 -6.04 5.67
N LEU A 555 42.53 -6.60 5.66
CA LEU A 555 43.79 -5.92 5.88
C LEU A 555 44.57 -5.93 4.56
N LEU A 556 44.89 -4.74 4.05
CA LEU A 556 45.87 -4.54 2.99
C LEU A 556 47.19 -4.10 3.61
N GLU A 557 48.25 -4.82 3.28
CA GLU A 557 49.63 -4.43 3.58
C GLU A 557 50.36 -4.08 2.28
N LEU A 558 50.93 -2.89 2.23
CA LEU A 558 51.87 -2.47 1.20
C LEU A 558 53.26 -2.35 1.81
N GLN A 559 54.27 -2.87 1.12
CA GLN A 559 55.65 -2.85 1.60
C GLN A 559 56.59 -2.39 0.48
N HIS A 560 57.37 -1.35 0.75
CA HIS A 560 58.40 -0.83 -0.15
C HIS A 560 59.76 -0.86 0.53
N THR A 561 60.72 -1.55 -0.09
CA THR A 561 62.10 -1.59 0.40
C THR A 561 62.90 -0.47 -0.24
N SER A 562 63.58 0.33 0.59
CA SER A 562 64.36 1.48 0.14
C SER A 562 65.39 1.07 -0.91
N GLY A 563 65.50 1.85 -2.01
CA GLY A 563 66.40 1.55 -3.12
C GLY A 563 65.88 0.54 -4.14
N THR A 564 64.68 -0.04 -3.94
CA THR A 564 64.05 -0.92 -4.93
C THR A 564 62.94 -0.22 -5.70
N GLN A 565 62.75 -0.63 -6.96
CA GLN A 565 61.62 -0.20 -7.80
C GLN A 565 60.40 -1.13 -7.66
N LYS A 566 60.25 -1.79 -6.50
CA LYS A 566 59.29 -2.88 -6.30
C LYS A 566 58.46 -2.65 -5.05
N ILE A 567 57.14 -2.72 -5.17
CA ILE A 567 56.20 -2.62 -4.05
C ILE A 567 55.43 -3.92 -3.94
N ASN A 568 55.52 -4.59 -2.80
CA ASN A 568 54.73 -5.79 -2.53
C ASN A 568 53.39 -5.38 -1.91
N PHE A 569 52.31 -6.05 -2.30
CA PHE A 569 51.02 -5.91 -1.65
C PHE A 569 50.45 -7.26 -1.24
N ARG A 570 49.75 -7.30 -0.09
CA ARG A 570 49.08 -8.49 0.43
C ARG A 570 47.73 -8.11 1.03
N PHE A 571 46.69 -8.84 0.65
CA PHE A 571 45.38 -8.77 1.28
C PHE A 571 45.18 -9.97 2.19
N TYR A 572 44.66 -9.72 3.39
CA TYR A 572 44.25 -10.73 4.35
C TYR A 572 42.81 -10.47 4.76
N ALA A 573 42.00 -11.52 4.92
CA ALA A 573 40.67 -11.44 5.51
C ALA A 573 40.47 -12.67 6.38
N GLU A 574 39.90 -12.48 7.58
CA GLU A 574 39.59 -13.58 8.51
C GLU A 574 40.77 -14.55 8.73
N GLN A 575 41.98 -14.00 8.92
CA GLN A 575 43.24 -14.73 9.12
C GLN A 575 43.74 -15.54 7.90
N HIS A 576 43.05 -15.48 6.77
CA HIS A 576 43.47 -16.11 5.51
C HIS A 576 44.12 -15.09 4.59
N LYS A 577 45.16 -15.53 3.87
CA LYS A 577 45.74 -14.76 2.77
C LYS A 577 44.79 -14.81 1.57
N ILE A 578 44.39 -13.65 1.06
CA ILE A 578 43.43 -13.51 -0.03
C ILE A 578 44.15 -13.36 -1.37
N THR A 579 44.91 -12.27 -1.51
CA THR A 579 45.62 -11.91 -2.73
C THR A 579 47.00 -11.40 -2.36
N SER A 580 48.01 -11.66 -3.19
CA SER A 580 49.26 -10.91 -3.11
C SER A 580 49.81 -10.65 -4.49
N GLY A 581 50.52 -9.54 -4.62
CA GLY A 581 51.25 -9.25 -5.83
C GLY A 581 52.39 -8.28 -5.58
N ARG A 582 53.02 -7.91 -6.69
CA ARG A 582 54.14 -6.99 -6.68
C ARG A 582 54.05 -6.03 -7.86
N PHE A 583 53.99 -4.75 -7.55
CA PHE A 583 54.06 -3.68 -8.52
C PHE A 583 55.53 -3.34 -8.82
N VAL A 584 55.77 -2.94 -10.07
CA VAL A 584 57.00 -2.28 -10.50
C VAL A 584 56.68 -0.79 -10.65
N ILE A 585 57.49 0.04 -10.01
CA ILE A 585 57.35 1.50 -10.03
C ILE A 585 58.51 2.14 -10.79
N ASN A 586 58.25 3.21 -11.53
CA ASN A 586 59.29 4.07 -12.06
C ASN A 586 59.37 5.34 -11.20
N SER A 587 60.58 5.61 -10.70
CA SER A 587 60.91 6.76 -9.83
C SER A 587 61.49 7.95 -10.60
N ALA A 588 61.47 7.95 -11.94
CA ALA A 588 61.84 9.11 -12.72
C ALA A 588 60.89 10.29 -12.44
N PRO A 589 61.39 11.51 -12.16
CA PRO A 589 60.54 12.68 -11.98
C PRO A 589 59.72 12.92 -13.26
N VAL A 590 58.39 13.00 -13.11
CA VAL A 590 57.49 13.33 -14.22
C VAL A 590 57.80 14.75 -14.67
N THR A 591 58.55 14.91 -15.76
CA THR A 591 58.58 16.18 -16.49
C THR A 591 57.24 16.34 -17.18
N ALA A 592 56.47 17.34 -16.76
CA ALA A 592 55.21 17.72 -17.38
C ALA A 592 55.45 18.10 -18.85
N SER A 593 54.74 17.45 -19.77
CA SER A 593 54.57 17.94 -21.13
C SER A 593 53.29 17.37 -21.75
N GLY A 594 52.35 18.27 -22.07
CA GLY A 594 51.27 18.07 -23.05
C GLY A 594 49.95 17.55 -22.53
#